data_AF-A0A2D6TYM1-F1
#
_entry.id   AF-A0A2D6TYM1-F1
#
_cell.length_a   1.000
_cell.length_b   1.000
_cell.length_c   1.000
_cell.angle_alpha   90.00
_cell.angle_beta   90.00
_cell.angle_gamma   90.00
#
_symmetry.space_group_name_H-M   'P 1'
#
loop_
_entity.id
_entity.type
_entity.pdbx_description
1 polymer ?
#
loop_
_entity_poly.entity_id
_entity_poly.type
_entity_poly.pdbx_seq_one_letter_code
_entity_poly.pdbx_strand_id
1 'polypeptide(L)'
;MIGIRNESDFRNWFIENYKDLGFSKIVASSTLSFPDFVMIESEKESRVELETKSSNFILHKHPADGVDKVVCIVEDVELGVPTIIVEGLHLISFEEESTYSNLNRVYNLFKSNKILTTSEVASLLGISKGAAERNLMELTLDKKIERIKKEGINLWLRELL
;
A
#
# COMPACT_ATOMS: atom_id res chain seq x y z
N MET A 1 16.03 10.48 5.26
CA MET A 1 15.18 9.84 4.25
C MET A 1 13.73 10.25 4.50
N ILE A 2 13.03 10.67 3.47
CA ILE A 2 11.61 11.07 3.54
C ILE A 2 10.76 9.83 3.26
N GLY A 3 9.69 9.63 4.03
CA GLY A 3 8.80 8.49 3.87
C GLY A 3 7.59 8.83 3.01
N ILE A 4 7.31 8.00 2.01
CA ILE A 4 6.19 8.13 1.07
C ILE A 4 5.17 7.03 1.34
N ARG A 5 3.89 7.39 1.55
CA ARG A 5 2.86 6.40 1.93
C ARG A 5 2.13 5.80 0.74
N ASN A 6 2.00 6.57 -0.33
CA ASN A 6 1.20 6.22 -1.51
C ASN A 6 1.62 7.09 -2.71
N GLU A 7 0.99 6.87 -3.85
CA GLU A 7 1.22 7.63 -5.08
C GLU A 7 0.89 9.12 -4.94
N SER A 8 -0.13 9.48 -4.16
CA SER A 8 -0.47 10.89 -3.96
C SER A 8 0.62 11.63 -3.18
N ASP A 9 1.20 11.02 -2.15
CA ASP A 9 2.34 11.56 -1.42
C ASP A 9 3.55 11.71 -2.36
N PHE A 10 3.83 10.70 -3.18
CA PHE A 10 4.94 10.74 -4.14
C PHE A 10 4.76 11.86 -5.17
N ARG A 11 3.55 11.99 -5.70
CA ARG A 11 3.19 13.03 -6.66
C ARG A 11 3.37 14.44 -6.09
N ASN A 12 2.95 14.66 -4.85
CA ASN A 12 3.13 15.95 -4.17
C ASN A 12 4.62 16.25 -3.98
N TRP A 13 5.40 15.26 -3.54
CA TRP A 13 6.84 15.40 -3.44
C TRP A 13 7.47 15.74 -4.80
N PHE A 14 7.06 15.07 -5.88
CA PHE A 14 7.59 15.34 -7.22
C PHE A 14 7.30 16.78 -7.68
N ILE A 15 6.09 17.29 -7.45
CA ILE A 15 5.72 18.68 -7.79
C ILE A 15 6.61 19.71 -7.07
N GLU A 16 7.02 19.41 -5.85
CA GLU A 16 7.89 20.29 -5.06
C GLU A 16 9.36 20.19 -5.48
N ASN A 17 9.79 19.06 -6.05
CA ASN A 17 11.21 18.72 -6.22
C ASN A 17 11.64 18.39 -7.67
N TYR A 18 10.75 18.49 -8.67
CA TYR A 18 11.06 18.09 -10.06
C TYR A 18 12.28 18.79 -10.67
N LYS A 19 12.62 20.00 -10.18
CA LYS A 19 13.77 20.76 -10.66
C LYS A 19 15.10 20.06 -10.34
N ASP A 20 15.16 19.37 -9.21
CA ASP A 20 16.35 18.64 -8.79
C ASP A 20 16.56 17.37 -9.64
N LEU A 21 15.51 16.93 -10.34
CA LEU A 21 15.54 15.81 -11.28
C LEU A 21 15.84 16.24 -12.73
N GLY A 22 16.15 17.52 -12.96
CA GLY A 22 16.52 18.05 -14.28
C GLY A 22 15.37 18.62 -15.12
N PHE A 23 14.15 18.66 -14.58
CA PHE A 23 13.01 19.26 -15.28
C PHE A 23 12.91 20.76 -14.98
N SER A 24 12.69 21.60 -15.99
CA SER A 24 12.61 23.05 -15.81
C SER A 24 11.19 23.54 -15.49
N LYS A 25 10.16 22.85 -15.98
CA LYS A 25 8.75 23.27 -15.87
C LYS A 25 7.77 22.10 -16.01
N ILE A 26 6.65 22.18 -15.28
CA ILE A 26 5.45 21.36 -15.53
C ILE A 26 4.58 22.05 -16.59
N VAL A 27 4.32 21.37 -17.70
CA VAL A 27 3.42 21.84 -18.78
C VAL A 27 1.98 21.41 -18.51
N ALA A 28 1.80 20.14 -18.15
CA ALA A 28 0.52 19.55 -17.81
C ALA A 28 0.69 18.50 -16.71
N SER A 29 -0.38 18.27 -15.95
CA SER A 29 -0.42 17.20 -14.96
C SER A 29 -1.81 16.59 -14.90
N SER A 30 -1.89 15.28 -14.74
CA SER A 30 -3.14 14.55 -14.56
C SER A 30 -3.05 13.65 -13.33
N THR A 31 -4.22 13.16 -12.90
CA THR A 31 -4.36 12.06 -11.93
C THR A 31 -5.35 11.01 -12.45
N LEU A 32 -5.88 11.21 -13.66
CA LEU A 32 -6.92 10.38 -14.27
C LEU A 32 -6.50 9.84 -15.64
N SER A 33 -5.33 10.25 -16.12
CA SER A 33 -4.84 9.90 -17.44
C SER A 33 -3.34 9.68 -17.40
N PHE A 34 -2.90 8.85 -18.33
CA PHE A 34 -1.50 8.60 -18.62
C PHE A 34 -1.01 9.52 -19.76
N PRO A 35 0.18 10.12 -19.68
CA PRO A 35 1.10 10.11 -18.54
C PRO A 35 0.62 11.03 -17.40
N ASP A 36 1.17 10.84 -16.20
CA ASP A 36 0.94 11.72 -15.04
C ASP A 36 1.34 13.17 -15.32
N PHE A 37 2.47 13.38 -16.00
CA PHE A 37 3.02 14.71 -16.28
C PHE A 37 3.53 14.86 -17.71
N VAL A 38 3.39 16.08 -18.23
CA VAL A 38 4.19 16.57 -19.35
C VAL A 38 5.10 17.67 -18.80
N MET A 39 6.39 17.49 -18.96
CA MET A 39 7.45 18.32 -18.38
C MET A 39 8.29 18.97 -19.48
N ILE A 40 9.01 20.05 -19.17
CA ILE A 40 10.11 20.53 -20.00
C ILE A 40 11.43 20.01 -19.43
N GLU A 41 12.22 19.33 -20.26
CA GLU A 41 13.58 18.90 -20.00
C GLU A 41 14.47 19.34 -21.16
N SER A 42 15.53 20.09 -20.89
CA SER A 42 16.46 20.58 -21.93
C SER A 42 15.73 21.24 -23.13
N GLU A 43 14.77 22.12 -22.84
CA GLU A 43 13.93 22.83 -23.84
C GLU A 43 13.02 21.94 -24.71
N LYS A 44 12.78 20.68 -24.32
CA LYS A 44 11.86 19.77 -25.00
C LYS A 44 10.79 19.25 -24.05
N GLU A 45 9.62 18.95 -24.60
CA GLU A 45 8.59 18.24 -23.85
C GLU A 45 9.02 16.79 -23.58
N SER A 46 8.77 16.32 -22.36
CA SER A 46 9.01 14.96 -21.90
C SER A 46 7.78 14.48 -21.14
N ARG A 47 7.23 13.33 -21.56
CA ARG A 47 6.14 12.63 -20.90
C ARG A 47 6.71 11.79 -19.76
N VAL A 48 6.24 12.05 -18.55
CA VAL A 48 6.78 11.45 -17.32
C VAL A 48 5.67 10.75 -16.57
N GLU A 49 5.91 9.47 -16.26
CA GLU A 49 5.05 8.68 -15.39
C GLU A 49 5.68 8.52 -14.01
N LEU A 50 4.90 8.68 -12.95
CA LEU A 50 5.38 8.45 -11.58
C LEU A 50 4.92 7.08 -11.11
N GLU A 51 5.85 6.30 -10.57
CA GLU A 51 5.52 5.00 -10.00
C GLU A 51 6.21 4.81 -8.66
N THR A 52 5.50 4.31 -7.65
CA THR A 52 6.15 4.02 -6.36
C THR A 52 7.18 2.90 -6.49
N LYS A 53 6.94 1.94 -7.40
CA LYS A 53 7.88 0.88 -7.82
C LYS A 53 7.89 0.78 -9.33
N SER A 54 9.04 0.50 -9.95
CA SER A 54 9.11 0.27 -11.41
C SER A 54 8.13 -0.81 -11.91
N SER A 55 7.88 -1.85 -11.11
CA SER A 55 6.95 -2.93 -11.48
C SER A 55 5.49 -2.47 -11.58
N ASN A 56 5.11 -1.37 -10.93
CA ASN A 56 3.76 -0.81 -11.04
C ASN A 56 3.47 -0.33 -12.46
N PHE A 57 4.48 0.19 -13.18
CA PHE A 57 4.34 0.58 -14.58
C PHE A 57 3.83 -0.58 -15.45
N ILE A 58 4.37 -1.78 -15.24
CA ILE A 58 3.97 -3.00 -15.94
C ILE A 58 2.57 -3.43 -15.50
N LEU A 59 2.30 -3.35 -14.19
CA LEU A 59 1.01 -3.74 -13.60
C LEU A 59 -0.14 -2.89 -14.13
N HIS A 60 0.08 -1.59 -14.31
CA HIS A 60 -0.89 -0.64 -14.85
C HIS A 60 -1.08 -0.78 -16.37
N LYS A 61 -0.26 -1.58 -17.05
CA LYS A 61 -0.33 -1.85 -18.50
C LYS A 61 -0.21 -0.59 -19.36
N HIS A 62 0.62 0.35 -18.91
CA HIS A 62 0.90 1.55 -19.67
C HIS A 62 1.69 1.23 -20.96
N PRO A 63 1.36 1.87 -22.09
CA PRO A 63 2.09 1.66 -23.33
C PRO A 63 3.44 2.38 -23.28
N ALA A 64 4.53 1.66 -23.59
CA ALA A 64 5.90 2.18 -23.49
C ALA A 64 6.18 3.36 -24.43
N ASP A 65 5.49 3.45 -25.57
CA ASP A 65 5.59 4.57 -26.52
C ASP A 65 4.82 5.82 -26.08
N GLY A 66 3.98 5.70 -25.04
CA GLY A 66 3.20 6.78 -24.47
C GLY A 66 3.92 7.57 -23.37
N VAL A 67 5.12 7.13 -22.96
CA VAL A 67 5.96 7.78 -21.95
C VAL A 67 7.38 7.92 -22.47
N ASP A 68 8.08 8.97 -22.03
CA ASP A 68 9.49 9.17 -22.36
C ASP A 68 10.39 8.76 -21.18
N LYS A 69 9.92 8.90 -19.94
CA LYS A 69 10.60 8.46 -18.71
C LYS A 69 9.65 8.00 -17.61
N VAL A 70 10.09 7.03 -16.82
CA VAL A 70 9.46 6.66 -15.55
C VAL A 70 10.31 7.21 -14.40
N VAL A 71 9.67 7.82 -13.41
CA VAL A 71 10.33 8.26 -12.17
C VAL A 71 9.80 7.40 -11.05
N CYS A 72 10.68 6.72 -10.32
CA CYS A 72 10.26 5.82 -9.26
C CYS A 72 11.09 5.91 -7.99
N ILE A 73 10.54 5.41 -6.88
CA ILE A 73 11.23 5.34 -5.58
C ILE A 73 12.04 4.06 -5.47
N VAL A 74 11.52 2.94 -5.99
CA VAL A 74 12.17 1.63 -5.97
C VAL A 74 12.21 1.07 -7.39
N GLU A 75 13.42 0.85 -7.91
CA GLU A 75 13.61 0.05 -9.11
C GLU A 75 13.73 -1.43 -8.71
N ASP A 76 12.63 -2.17 -8.86
CA ASP A 76 12.51 -3.60 -8.58
C ASP A 76 12.48 -4.47 -9.85
N VAL A 77 12.32 -3.85 -11.02
CA VAL A 77 12.40 -4.47 -12.34
C VAL A 77 13.04 -3.51 -13.33
N GLU A 78 13.81 -4.05 -14.28
CA GLU A 78 14.33 -3.25 -15.40
C GLU A 78 13.20 -2.92 -16.37
N LEU A 79 13.04 -1.64 -16.68
CA LEU A 79 12.09 -1.17 -17.67
C LEU A 79 12.78 -0.93 -19.02
N GLY A 80 12.09 -1.23 -20.11
CA GLY A 80 12.53 -0.88 -21.47
C GLY A 80 12.42 0.61 -21.80
N VAL A 81 12.13 1.45 -20.81
CA VAL A 81 12.01 2.91 -20.90
C VAL A 81 12.98 3.56 -19.90
N PRO A 82 13.55 4.73 -20.21
CA PRO A 82 14.45 5.42 -19.28
C PRO A 82 13.81 5.62 -17.90
N THR A 83 14.55 5.25 -16.85
CA THR A 83 14.05 5.28 -15.47
C THR A 83 14.92 6.19 -14.61
N ILE A 84 14.29 7.05 -13.80
CA ILE A 84 14.94 7.87 -12.78
C ILE A 84 14.56 7.31 -11.42
N ILE A 85 15.57 6.92 -10.65
CA ILE A 85 15.38 6.47 -9.27
C ILE A 85 15.56 7.67 -8.35
N VAL A 86 14.56 7.94 -7.52
CA VAL A 86 14.60 9.04 -6.57
C VAL A 86 15.31 8.63 -5.29
N GLU A 87 16.55 9.07 -5.15
CA GLU A 87 17.36 8.87 -3.96
C GLU A 87 16.80 9.62 -2.74
N GLY A 88 16.97 9.05 -1.54
CA GLY A 88 16.58 9.68 -0.28
C GLY A 88 15.10 9.58 0.09
N LEU A 89 14.27 8.96 -0.75
CA LEU A 89 12.92 8.53 -0.43
C LEU A 89 12.89 7.05 -0.03
N HIS A 90 11.90 6.67 0.77
CA HIS A 90 11.57 5.28 1.00
C HIS A 90 10.05 5.10 1.08
N LEU A 91 9.57 3.97 0.60
CA LEU A 91 8.17 3.61 0.78
C LEU A 91 7.95 3.26 2.25
N ILE A 92 6.99 3.95 2.87
CA ILE A 92 6.44 3.52 4.13
C ILE A 92 5.57 2.33 3.79
N SER A 93 6.15 1.13 3.88
CA SER A 93 5.34 -0.07 4.01
C SER A 93 4.62 0.07 5.34
N PHE A 94 3.36 0.48 5.28
CA PHE A 94 2.43 -0.14 6.20
C PHE A 94 2.54 -1.62 5.84
N GLU A 95 2.96 -2.46 6.78
CA GLU A 95 2.52 -3.85 6.71
C GLU A 95 1.00 -3.76 6.62
N GLU A 96 0.46 -3.74 5.40
CA GLU A 96 -0.97 -3.75 5.15
C GLU A 96 -1.47 -5.15 5.48
N GLU A 97 -1.46 -5.46 6.77
CA GLU A 97 -2.68 -5.93 7.38
C GLU A 97 -3.76 -4.85 7.10
N SER A 98 -4.36 -4.90 5.89
CA SER A 98 -5.42 -4.01 5.44
C SER A 98 -6.39 -3.67 6.59
N THR A 99 -6.45 -2.41 6.96
CA THR A 99 -7.31 -1.91 8.06
C THR A 99 -8.80 -2.23 7.87
N TYR A 100 -9.18 -2.70 6.67
CA TYR A 100 -10.54 -3.08 6.29
C TYR A 100 -10.80 -4.58 6.15
N SER A 101 -9.79 -5.46 6.16
CA SER A 101 -10.12 -6.90 6.18
C SER A 101 -10.74 -7.24 7.54
N ASN A 102 -11.73 -8.13 7.51
CA ASN A 102 -12.30 -8.64 8.75
C ASN A 102 -11.21 -9.27 9.63
N LEU A 103 -10.12 -9.80 9.06
CA LEU A 103 -9.00 -10.39 9.79
C LEU A 103 -8.32 -9.37 10.71
N ASN A 104 -7.99 -8.19 10.18
CA ASN A 104 -7.28 -7.17 10.95
C ASN A 104 -8.20 -6.46 11.92
N ARG A 105 -9.47 -6.29 11.55
CA ARG A 105 -10.51 -5.83 12.47
C ARG A 105 -10.65 -6.78 13.67
N VAL A 106 -10.63 -8.09 13.43
CA VAL A 106 -10.64 -9.10 14.49
C VAL A 106 -9.37 -9.03 15.33
N TYR A 107 -8.18 -9.00 14.72
CA TYR A 107 -6.91 -8.94 15.44
C TYR A 107 -6.81 -7.68 16.33
N ASN A 108 -7.28 -6.53 15.83
CA ASN A 108 -7.30 -5.29 16.60
C ASN A 108 -8.24 -5.33 17.82
N LEU A 109 -9.33 -6.11 17.81
CA LEU A 109 -10.16 -6.29 19.01
C LEU A 109 -9.37 -6.93 20.16
N PHE A 110 -8.41 -7.78 19.86
CA PHE A 110 -7.55 -8.42 20.85
C PHE A 110 -6.42 -7.52 21.38
N LYS A 111 -6.25 -6.30 20.81
CA LYS A 111 -5.37 -5.28 21.42
C LYS A 111 -6.00 -4.64 22.65
N SER A 112 -7.33 -4.51 22.68
CA SER A 112 -8.09 -3.91 23.79
C SER A 112 -8.79 -4.95 24.67
N ASN A 113 -8.95 -6.20 24.22
CA ASN A 113 -9.61 -7.26 24.95
C ASN A 113 -8.68 -8.47 25.10
N LYS A 114 -8.58 -9.04 26.30
CA LYS A 114 -7.72 -10.21 26.54
C LYS A 114 -8.35 -11.52 26.06
N ILE A 115 -9.68 -11.63 26.15
CA ILE A 115 -10.44 -12.85 25.85
C ILE A 115 -11.76 -12.44 25.18
N LEU A 116 -12.11 -13.09 24.08
CA LEU A 116 -13.39 -12.90 23.39
C LEU A 116 -13.96 -14.23 22.92
N THR A 117 -15.29 -14.31 22.78
CA THR A 117 -16.00 -15.39 22.09
C THR A 117 -16.21 -15.05 20.61
N THR A 118 -16.50 -16.06 19.77
CA THR A 118 -16.89 -15.84 18.37
C THR A 118 -18.12 -14.91 18.25
N SER A 119 -19.05 -14.99 19.21
CA SER A 119 -20.27 -14.17 19.19
C SER A 119 -19.99 -12.71 19.53
N GLU A 120 -19.10 -12.43 20.47
CA GLU A 120 -18.66 -11.07 20.81
C GLU A 120 -17.92 -10.43 19.65
N VAL A 121 -17.00 -11.16 19.01
CA VAL A 121 -16.28 -10.69 17.82
C VAL A 121 -17.25 -10.34 16.68
N ALA A 122 -18.21 -11.23 16.41
CA ALA A 122 -19.24 -11.00 15.40
C ALA A 122 -20.07 -9.74 15.70
N SER A 123 -20.48 -9.56 16.96
CA SER A 123 -21.28 -8.41 17.41
C SER A 123 -20.51 -7.10 17.33
N LEU A 124 -19.26 -7.07 17.82
CA LEU A 124 -18.43 -5.87 17.87
C LEU A 124 -18.06 -5.36 16.46
N LEU A 125 -17.93 -6.27 15.49
CA LEU A 125 -17.55 -5.91 14.12
C LEU A 125 -18.73 -5.81 13.14
N GLY A 126 -19.94 -6.18 13.57
CA GLY A 126 -21.11 -6.22 12.68
C GLY A 126 -20.96 -7.24 11.55
N ILE A 127 -20.35 -8.40 11.81
CA ILE A 127 -20.13 -9.47 10.82
C ILE A 127 -20.86 -10.75 11.21
N SER A 128 -21.03 -11.68 10.27
CA SER A 128 -21.64 -12.97 10.57
C SER A 128 -20.75 -13.82 11.49
N LYS A 129 -21.36 -14.68 12.31
CA LYS A 129 -20.61 -15.64 13.17
C LYS A 129 -19.66 -16.52 12.36
N GLY A 130 -20.08 -16.95 11.16
CA GLY A 130 -19.22 -17.74 10.27
C GLY A 130 -18.03 -16.95 9.71
N ALA A 131 -18.19 -15.66 9.44
CA ALA A 131 -17.07 -14.79 9.07
C ALA A 131 -16.12 -14.59 10.25
N ALA A 132 -16.64 -14.31 11.46
CA ALA A 132 -15.84 -14.19 12.66
C ALA A 132 -15.02 -15.46 12.92
N GLU A 133 -15.65 -16.64 12.89
CA GLU A 133 -14.98 -17.93 13.11
C GLU A 133 -13.84 -18.17 12.09
N ARG A 134 -14.06 -17.89 10.80
CA ARG A 134 -13.01 -18.06 9.77
C ARG A 134 -11.79 -17.18 10.05
N ASN A 135 -12.00 -15.90 10.34
CA ASN A 135 -10.90 -14.98 10.64
C ASN A 135 -10.17 -15.36 11.93
N LEU A 136 -10.89 -15.80 12.97
CA LEU A 136 -10.29 -16.27 14.23
C LEU A 136 -9.44 -17.53 14.02
N MET A 137 -9.91 -18.47 13.19
CA MET A 137 -9.15 -19.67 12.83
C MET A 137 -7.88 -19.32 12.06
N GLU A 138 -7.95 -18.36 11.13
CA GLU A 138 -6.78 -17.87 10.39
C GLU A 138 -5.73 -17.25 11.32
N LEU A 139 -6.14 -16.37 12.24
CA LEU A 139 -5.23 -15.82 13.27
C LEU A 139 -4.64 -16.89 14.18
N THR A 140 -5.35 -18.00 14.40
CA THR A 140 -4.85 -19.13 15.19
C THR A 140 -3.79 -19.91 14.42
N LEU A 141 -3.96 -20.11 13.11
CA LEU A 141 -2.95 -20.73 12.24
C LEU A 141 -1.67 -19.90 12.20
N ASP A 142 -1.81 -18.58 12.18
CA ASP A 142 -0.71 -17.61 12.26
C ASP A 142 -0.09 -17.48 13.66
N LYS A 143 -0.61 -18.21 14.66
CA LYS A 143 -0.20 -18.13 16.08
C LYS A 143 -0.30 -16.73 16.68
N LYS A 144 -1.23 -15.90 16.17
CA LYS A 144 -1.51 -14.56 16.71
C LYS A 144 -2.49 -14.60 17.90
N ILE A 145 -3.32 -15.64 17.96
CA ILE A 145 -4.26 -15.90 19.05
C ILE A 145 -4.36 -17.41 19.33
N GLU A 146 -4.86 -17.77 20.51
CA GLU A 146 -5.13 -19.14 20.92
C GLU A 146 -6.63 -19.41 21.04
N ARG A 147 -7.02 -20.67 20.82
CA ARG A 147 -8.39 -21.15 20.99
C ARG A 147 -8.49 -22.11 22.17
N ILE A 148 -9.36 -21.80 23.12
CA ILE A 148 -9.75 -22.69 24.22
C ILE A 148 -11.20 -23.10 24.05
N LYS A 149 -11.48 -24.40 24.08
CA LYS A 149 -12.85 -24.93 24.05
C LYS A 149 -13.30 -25.28 25.46
N LYS A 150 -14.36 -24.64 25.94
CA LYS A 150 -14.93 -24.90 27.28
C LYS A 150 -16.46 -24.94 27.20
N GLU A 151 -17.06 -26.03 27.70
CA GLU A 151 -18.53 -26.20 27.78
C GLU A 151 -19.28 -25.92 26.46
N GLY A 152 -18.67 -26.29 25.32
CA GLY A 152 -19.27 -26.06 24.00
C GLY A 152 -19.07 -24.66 23.42
N ILE A 153 -18.38 -23.77 24.14
CA ILE A 153 -18.05 -22.41 23.71
C ILE A 153 -16.57 -22.32 23.33
N ASN A 154 -16.28 -21.58 22.26
CA ASN A 154 -14.91 -21.19 21.88
C ASN A 154 -14.56 -19.87 22.54
N LEU A 155 -13.49 -19.87 23.33
CA LEU A 155 -12.82 -18.68 23.84
C LEU A 155 -11.55 -18.47 23.03
N TRP A 156 -11.30 -17.22 22.66
CA TRP A 156 -10.16 -16.80 21.88
C TRP A 156 -9.33 -15.84 22.72
N LEU A 157 -8.02 -16.03 22.77
CA LEU A 157 -7.12 -15.31 23.67
C LEU A 157 -5.92 -14.82 22.89
N ARG A 158 -5.41 -13.63 23.22
CA ARG A 158 -4.13 -13.18 22.71
C ARG A 158 -3.01 -13.68 23.61
N GLU A 159 -2.01 -14.31 23.01
CA GLU A 159 -0.80 -14.67 23.75
C GLU A 159 -0.10 -13.37 24.20
N LEU A 160 0.10 -13.23 25.52
CA LEU A 160 0.92 -12.17 26.09
C LEU A 160 2.36 -12.66 26.03
N LEU A 161 3.07 -12.40 24.93
CA LEU A 161 4.53 -12.40 24.94
C LEU A 161 5.04 -11.18 25.72
#